data_AF-A0A0G0ZL76-F1
#
_entry.id   AF-A0A0G0ZL76-F1
#
_cell.length_a   1.000
_cell.length_b   1.000
_cell.length_c   1.000
_cell.angle_alpha   90.00
_cell.angle_beta   90.00
_cell.angle_gamma   90.00
#
_symmetry.space_group_name_H-M   'P 1'
#
loop_
_entity.id
_entity.type
_entity.pdbx_description
1 polymer ?
#
loop_
_entity_poly.entity_id
_entity_poly.type
_entity_poly.pdbx_seq_one_letter_code
_entity_poly.pdbx_strand_id
1 'polypeptide(L)' 'SLIIFAQYKVILSLQKDIPLQLASLQLITEKAKIDGRLIEVVDTRFNKPVVVYAPKK' A
#
# COMPACT_ATOMS: atom_id res chain seq x y z
N SER A 1 12.48 -0.60 18.75
CA SER A 1 11.57 -0.15 17.68
C SER A 1 12.00 -0.73 16.36
N LEU A 2 11.18 -1.57 15.72
CA LEU A 2 11.48 -2.11 14.39
C LEU A 2 10.96 -1.12 13.35
N ILE A 3 11.87 -0.35 12.75
CA ILE A 3 11.54 0.52 11.61
C ILE A 3 11.76 -0.31 10.35
N ILE A 4 10.67 -0.74 9.71
CA ILE A 4 10.72 -1.38 8.40
C ILE A 4 10.70 -0.27 7.36
N PHE A 5 11.83 -0.03 6.69
CA PHE A 5 11.89 0.86 5.54
C PHE A 5 11.24 0.18 4.34
N ALA A 6 9.93 0.33 4.21
CA ALA A 6 9.21 -0.02 2.99
C ALA A 6 9.64 0.91 1.85
N GLN A 7 10.34 0.36 0.85
CA GLN A 7 10.82 1.05 -0.35
C GLN A 7 9.68 1.32 -1.37
N TYR A 8 8.47 1.63 -0.91
CA TYR A 8 7.33 1.95 -1.79
C TYR A 8 6.62 3.22 -1.33
N LYS A 9 6.11 3.99 -2.29
CA LYS A 9 5.44 5.25 -2.01
C LYS A 9 4.01 4.99 -1.56
N VAL A 10 3.62 5.59 -0.44
CA VAL A 10 2.24 5.55 0.05
C VAL A 10 1.64 6.94 -0.05
N ILE A 11 0.48 7.04 -0.68
CA ILE A 11 -0.29 8.28 -0.80
C ILE A 11 -1.60 8.10 -0.03
N LEU A 12 -1.81 8.96 0.95
CA LEU A 12 -2.96 8.95 1.86
C LEU A 12 -3.49 10.37 2.06
N SER A 13 -4.78 10.49 2.38
CA SER A 13 -5.50 11.75 2.56
C SER A 13 -5.92 11.91 4.01
N LEU A 14 -5.45 12.96 4.68
CA LEU A 14 -5.83 13.29 6.06
C LEU A 14 -7.30 13.75 6.19
N GLN A 15 -7.89 14.16 5.07
CA GLN A 15 -9.29 14.57 4.98
C GLN A 15 -10.27 13.39 4.81
N LYS A 16 -9.74 12.18 4.63
CA LYS A 16 -10.54 10.95 4.47
C LYS A 16 -10.37 10.06 5.70
N ASP A 17 -11.22 9.06 5.81
CA ASP A 17 -11.16 8.07 6.88
C ASP A 17 -9.78 7.40 6.92
N ILE A 18 -8.97 7.77 7.91
CA ILE A 18 -7.60 7.27 8.08
C ILE A 18 -7.62 5.79 8.46
N PRO A 19 -8.41 5.34 9.45
CA PRO A 19 -8.56 3.90 9.74
C PRO A 19 -8.85 3.05 8.50
N LEU A 20 -9.79 3.45 7.64
CA LEU A 20 -10.11 2.70 6.42
C LEU A 20 -8.95 2.66 5.44
N GLN A 21 -8.24 3.78 5.26
CA GLN A 21 -7.07 3.87 4.40
C GLN A 21 -5.92 2.98 4.92
N LEU A 22 -5.70 2.93 6.24
CA LEU A 22 -4.68 2.08 6.86
C LEU A 22 -5.06 0.60 6.77
N ALA A 23 -6.33 0.25 6.99
CA ALA A 23 -6.81 -1.13 6.83
C ALA A 23 -6.64 -1.62 5.39
N SER A 24 -6.97 -0.76 4.42
CA SER A 24 -6.76 -1.05 2.99
C SER A 24 -5.28 -1.24 2.67
N LEU A 25 -4.42 -0.36 3.19
CA LEU A 25 -2.97 -0.47 3.00
C LEU A 25 -2.43 -1.79 3.55
N GLN A 26 -2.82 -2.17 4.78
CA GLN A 26 -2.41 -3.43 5.41
C GLN A 26 -2.82 -4.63 4.56
N LEU A 27 -4.08 -4.65 4.07
CA LEU A 27 -4.57 -5.74 3.22
C LEU A 27 -3.76 -5.85 1.92
N ILE A 28 -3.48 -4.71 1.27
CA ILE A 28 -2.71 -4.64 0.02
C ILE A 28 -1.28 -5.16 0.24
N THR A 29 -0.62 -4.76 1.33
CA THR A 29 0.76 -5.16 1.63
C THR A 29 0.86 -6.65 1.95
N GLU A 30 -0.09 -7.19 2.74
CA GLU A 30 -0.12 -8.63 3.03
C GLU A 30 -0.39 -9.44 1.77
N LYS A 31 -1.32 -9.00 0.91
CA LYS A 31 -1.60 -9.67 -0.35
C LYS A 31 -0.39 -9.66 -1.28
N ALA A 32 0.30 -8.54 -1.43
CA ALA A 32 1.50 -8.45 -2.26
C ALA A 32 2.63 -9.37 -1.77
N LYS A 33 2.81 -9.48 -0.45
CA LYS A 33 3.75 -10.41 0.18
C LYS A 33 3.38 -11.87 -0.14
N ILE A 34 2.11 -12.25 0.00
CA ILE A 34 1.61 -13.59 -0.35
C ILE A 34 1.84 -13.89 -1.84
N ASP A 35 1.59 -12.91 -2.71
CA ASP A 35 1.73 -13.06 -4.16
C ASP A 35 3.18 -12.95 -4.65
N GLY A 36 4.15 -12.69 -3.75
CA GLY A 36 5.56 -12.48 -4.12
C GLY A 36 5.78 -11.29 -5.05
N ARG A 37 4.90 -10.27 -5.00
CA ARG A 37 5.00 -9.08 -5.86
C ARG A 37 5.60 -7.90 -5.11
N LEU A 38 6.49 -7.18 -5.79
CA LEU A 38 7.05 -5.93 -5.29
C LEU A 38 6.11 -4.77 -5.62
N ILE A 39 5.72 -4.02 -4.59
CA ILE A 39 4.91 -2.79 -4.73
C ILE A 39 5.85 -1.61 -4.99
N GLU A 40 5.48 -0.70 -5.89
CA GLU A 40 6.15 0.59 -6.07
C GLU A 40 5.33 1.75 -5.48
N VAL A 41 4.01 1.72 -5.66
CA VAL A 41 3.09 2.78 -5.22
C VAL A 41 1.78 2.18 -4.70
N VAL A 42 1.28 2.73 -3.60
CA VAL A 42 -0.10 2.53 -3.11
C VAL A 42 -0.74 3.90 -2.90
N ASP A 43 -1.84 4.16 -3.60
CA ASP A 43 -2.67 5.35 -3.38
C ASP A 43 -4.04 4.95 -2.81
N THR A 44 -4.26 5.27 -1.54
CA THR A 44 -5.47 4.90 -0.78
C THR A 44 -6.54 5.99 -0.81
N ARG A 45 -6.30 7.11 -1.52
CA ARG A 45 -7.26 8.23 -1.57
C ARG A 45 -8.52 7.89 -2.36
N PHE A 46 -8.54 6.82 -3.14
CA PHE A 46 -9.69 6.39 -3.94
C PHE A 46 -10.51 5.34 -3.20
N ASN A 47 -11.82 5.25 -3.50
CA ASN A 47 -12.69 4.21 -2.92
C ASN A 47 -12.18 2.79 -3.24
N LYS A 48 -11.50 2.63 -4.37
CA LYS A 48 -10.71 1.44 -4.70
C LYS A 48 -9.25 1.87 -4.79
N PRO A 49 -8.39 1.49 -3.83
CA PRO A 49 -6.99 1.89 -3.84
C PRO A 49 -6.30 1.50 -5.14
N VAL A 50 -5.41 2.36 -5.62
CA VAL A 50 -4.61 2.10 -6.82
C VAL A 50 -3.26 1.56 -6.38
N VAL A 51 -2.83 0.44 -6.97
CA VAL A 51 -1.57 -0.23 -6.64
C VAL A 51 -0.74 -0.40 -7.90
N VAL A 52 0.50 0.08 -7.87
CA VAL A 52 1.49 -0.13 -8.94
C VAL A 52 2.49 -1.17 -8.44
N TYR A 53 2.67 -2.22 -9.22
CA TYR A 53 3.63 -3.29 -8.96
C TYR A 53 4.84 -3.12 -9.88
N ALA A 54 6.02 -3.42 -9.37
CA ALA A 54 7.22 -3.51 -10.20
C ALA A 54 7.02 -4.62 -11.26
N PRO A 55 7.60 -4.47 -12.46
CA PRO A 55 7.58 -5.53 -13.46
C PRO A 55 8.19 -6.81 -12.89
N LYS A 56 7.58 -7.96 -13.21
CA LYS A 56 8.20 -9.26 -12.91
C LYS A 56 9.49 -9.35 -13.73
N LYS A 57 10.61 -9.64 -13.05
CA LYS A 57 11.87 -9.99 -13.73
C LYS A 57 11.70 -11.29 -14.51
#